data_AF-I3D5N9-F1
#
_entry.id   AF-I3D5N9-F1
#
_cell.length_a   1.000
_cell.length_b   1.000
_cell.length_c   1.000
_cell.angle_alpha   90.00
_cell.angle_beta   90.00
_cell.angle_gamma   90.00
#
_symmetry.space_group_name_H-M   'P 1'
#
loop_
_entity.id
_entity.type
_entity.pdbx_description
1 polymer ?
#
loop_
_entity_poly.entity_id
_entity_poly.type
_entity_poly.pdbx_seq_one_letter_code
_entity_poly.pdbx_strand_id
1 'polypeptide(L)' 'MTSSKKDYISKAKELSGEQRERVLSRMTGKLPKRLEKDKLTEEEAIAIQLELEDEQLIEWKQRVASLREKENKKNKKS' A
#
# COMPACT_ATOMS: atom_id res chain seq x y z
N MET A 1 -8.35 6.09 -18.12
CA MET A 1 -7.62 7.33 -17.74
C MET A 1 -7.43 7.27 -16.23
N THR A 2 -6.26 7.28 -15.61
CA THR A 2 -4.86 7.38 -16.01
C THR A 2 -4.10 6.49 -15.02
N SER A 3 -3.38 5.48 -15.51
CA SER A 3 -2.33 4.86 -14.72
C SER A 3 -1.17 5.84 -14.69
N SER A 4 -1.38 6.98 -14.02
CA SER A 4 -0.26 7.85 -13.66
C SER A 4 0.59 6.99 -12.75
N LYS A 5 1.81 6.68 -13.20
CA LYS A 5 2.91 6.20 -12.34
C LYS A 5 2.70 6.79 -10.96
N LYS A 6 2.35 5.95 -9.98
CA LYS A 6 2.04 6.43 -8.64
C LYS A 6 3.35 6.97 -8.09
N ASP A 7 3.48 8.29 -8.16
CA ASP A 7 4.63 8.99 -7.60
C ASP A 7 4.36 9.15 -6.10
N TYR A 8 4.67 8.08 -5.37
CA TYR A 8 4.47 8.04 -3.93
C TYR A 8 5.36 9.05 -3.20
N ILE A 9 6.47 9.48 -3.81
CA ILE A 9 7.33 10.55 -3.28
C ILE A 9 6.60 11.89 -3.35
N SER A 10 6.03 12.23 -4.51
CA SER A 10 5.22 13.45 -4.64
C SER A 10 4.03 13.43 -3.67
N LYS A 11 3.38 12.26 -3.53
CA LYS A 11 2.28 12.11 -2.59
C LYS A 11 2.72 12.25 -1.14
N ALA A 12 3.86 11.68 -0.76
CA ALA A 12 4.46 11.84 0.57
C ALA A 12 4.76 13.31 0.88
N LYS A 13 5.22 14.07 -0.13
CA LYS A 13 5.47 15.51 0.00
C LYS A 13 4.21 16.32 0.25
N GLU A 14 3.10 15.95 -0.37
CA GLU A 14 1.79 16.61 -0.21
C GLU A 14 1.09 16.30 1.12
N LEU A 15 1.52 15.27 1.85
CA LEU A 15 0.95 14.93 3.15
C LEU A 15 1.32 15.96 4.23
N SER A 16 0.34 16.34 5.05
CA SER A 16 0.56 17.14 6.26
C SER A 16 1.33 16.34 7.32
N GLY A 17 1.98 17.03 8.27
CA GLY A 17 2.76 16.37 9.33
C GLY A 17 1.98 15.30 10.09
N GLU A 18 0.72 15.56 10.44
CA GLU A 18 -0.15 14.56 11.09
C GLU A 18 -0.43 13.34 10.21
N GLN A 19 -0.63 13.55 8.90
CA GLN A 19 -0.82 12.44 7.96
C GLN A 19 0.45 11.60 7.80
N ARG A 20 1.62 12.26 7.77
CA ARG A 20 2.92 11.60 7.72
C ARG A 20 3.14 10.73 8.96
N GLU A 21 2.95 11.27 10.16
CA GLU A 21 3.03 10.53 11.42
C GLU A 21 2.06 9.34 11.44
N ARG A 22 0.84 9.52 10.95
CA ARG A 22 -0.15 8.44 10.88
C ARG A 22 0.29 7.31 9.94
N VAL A 23 0.94 7.62 8.82
CA VAL A 23 1.50 6.61 7.90
C VAL A 23 2.70 5.91 8.54
N LEU A 24 3.61 6.67 9.15
CA LEU A 24 4.78 6.12 9.85
C LEU A 24 4.39 5.25 11.05
N SER A 25 3.31 5.58 11.75
CA SER A 25 2.80 4.78 12.88
C SER A 25 2.28 3.41 12.43
N ARG A 26 1.78 3.29 11.20
CA ARG A 26 1.37 2.00 10.59
C ARG A 26 2.53 1.20 10.03
N MET A 27 3.68 1.84 9.87
CA MET A 27 4.90 1.25 9.37
C MET A 27 5.43 0.24 10.39
N THR A 28 5.04 -1.03 10.22
CA THR A 28 5.33 -2.10 11.18
C THR A 28 6.28 -3.15 10.61
N GLY A 29 6.84 -4.00 11.47
CA GLY A 29 7.69 -5.12 11.06
C GLY A 29 9.14 -4.72 10.77
N LYS A 30 9.68 -5.17 9.62
CA LYS A 30 11.10 -4.97 9.27
C LYS A 30 11.37 -3.67 8.51
N LEU A 31 10.32 -2.95 8.11
CA LEU A 31 10.44 -1.76 7.29
C LEU A 31 11.16 -0.61 8.03
N PRO A 32 10.83 -0.25 9.28
CA PRO A 32 11.58 0.78 10.01
C PRO A 32 13.08 0.49 10.10
N LYS A 33 13.45 -0.76 10.42
CA LYS A 33 14.85 -1.20 10.47
C LYS A 33 15.58 -1.15 9.13
N ARG A 34 14.86 -1.35 8.02
CA ARG A 34 15.42 -1.24 6.66
C ARG A 34 15.69 0.22 6.31
N LEU A 35 14.76 1.10 6.63
CA LEU A 35 14.87 2.53 6.38
C LEU A 35 16.03 3.16 7.16
N GLU A 36 16.22 2.75 8.43
CA GLU A 36 17.38 3.15 9.24
C GLU A 36 18.70 2.72 8.61
N LYS A 37 18.77 1.50 8.08
CA LYS A 37 19.97 0.96 7.42
C LYS A 37 20.30 1.70 6.12
N ASP A 38 19.27 1.97 5.32
CA ASP A 38 19.42 2.62 4.01
C ASP A 38 19.50 4.15 4.11
N LYS A 39 19.46 4.70 5.34
CA LYS A 39 19.52 6.14 5.65
C LYS A 39 18.50 6.96 4.84
N LEU A 40 17.30 6.41 4.70
CA LEU A 40 16.23 7.02 3.92
C LEU A 40 15.63 8.21 4.66
N THR A 41 15.19 9.19 3.90
CA THR A 41 14.44 10.34 4.42
C THR A 41 13.02 9.91 4.80
N GLU A 42 12.36 10.72 5.63
CA GLU A 42 10.98 10.47 6.05
C GLU A 42 10.03 10.37 4.83
N GLU A 43 10.26 11.18 3.80
CA GLU A 43 9.46 11.20 2.58
C GLU A 43 9.60 9.91 1.77
N GLU A 44 10.82 9.38 1.69
CA GLU A 44 11.09 8.10 1.04
C GLU A 44 10.50 6.93 1.85
N ALA A 45 10.62 6.98 3.17
CA ALA A 45 10.00 6.00 4.06
C ALA A 45 8.48 5.92 3.87
N ILE A 46 7.83 7.08 3.85
CA ILE A 46 6.38 7.20 3.63
C ILE A 46 6.01 6.74 2.22
N ALA A 47 6.78 7.11 1.20
CA ALA A 47 6.53 6.68 -0.16
C ALA A 47 6.56 5.15 -0.29
N ILE A 48 7.56 4.50 0.30
CA ILE A 48 7.69 3.04 0.33
C ILE A 48 6.52 2.40 1.08
N GLN A 49 6.12 2.95 2.23
CA GLN A 49 4.97 2.45 2.99
C GLN A 49 3.67 2.54 2.18
N LEU A 50 3.44 3.66 1.49
CA LEU A 50 2.26 3.85 0.64
C LEU A 50 2.23 2.92 -0.57
N GLU A 51 3.40 2.62 -1.15
CA GLU A 51 3.53 1.65 -2.24
C GLU A 51 3.16 0.24 -1.76
N LEU A 52 3.73 -0.19 -0.63
CA LEU A 52 3.45 -1.51 -0.04
C LEU A 52 1.97 -1.68 0.35
N GLU A 53 1.35 -0.67 0.97
CA GLU A 53 -0.07 -0.70 1.32
C GLU A 53 -0.97 -0.83 0.08
N ASP A 54 -0.58 -0.17 -1.02
CA ASP A 54 -1.34 -0.22 -2.26
C ASP A 54 -1.20 -1.56 -2.98
N GLU A 55 0.01 -2.15 -2.98
CA GLU A 55 0.23 -3.53 -3.47
C GLU A 55 -0.61 -4.54 -2.67
N GLN A 56 -0.57 -4.47 -1.33
CA GLN A 56 -1.39 -5.31 -0.46
C GLN A 56 -2.89 -5.14 -0.73
N LEU A 57 -3.34 -3.91 -0.98
CA LEU A 57 -4.73 -3.62 -1.31
C LEU A 57 -5.12 -4.23 -2.66
N ILE A 58 -4.24 -4.18 -3.67
CA ILE A 58 -4.46 -4.80 -4.97
C ILE A 58 -4.54 -6.32 -4.83
N GLU A 59 -3.60 -6.94 -4.12
CA GLU A 59 -3.61 -8.38 -3.85
C GLU A 59 -4.90 -8.81 -3.13
N TRP A 60 -5.31 -8.05 -2.10
CA TRP A 60 -6.54 -8.33 -1.38
C TRP A 60 -7.77 -8.25 -2.31
N LYS A 61 -7.86 -7.22 -3.16
CA LYS A 61 -8.93 -7.09 -4.16
C LYS A 61 -8.96 -8.28 -5.11
N GLN A 62 -7.81 -8.72 -5.61
CA GLN A 62 -7.70 -9.88 -6.49
C GLN A 62 -8.16 -11.16 -5.78
N ARG A 63 -7.76 -11.34 -4.52
CA ARG A 63 -8.17 -12.49 -3.70
C ARG A 63 -9.68 -12.51 -3.46
N VAL A 64 -10.26 -11.35 -3.11
CA VAL A 64 -11.71 -11.21 -2.92
C VAL A 64 -12.47 -11.45 -4.22
N ALA A 65 -12.01 -10.88 -5.34
CA ALA A 65 -12.62 -11.11 -6.65
C ALA A 65 -12.61 -12.61 -7.01
N SER A 66 -11.47 -13.28 -6.81
CA SER A 66 -11.33 -14.72 -7.06
C SER A 66 -12.27 -15.58 -6.20
N LEU A 67 -12.48 -15.20 -4.93
CA LEU A 67 -13.42 -15.87 -4.03
C LEU A 67 -14.87 -15.69 -4.51
N ARG A 68 -15.27 -14.46 -4.85
CA ARG A 68 -16.61 -14.15 -5.37
C ARG A 68 -16.91 -14.89 -6.67
N GLU A 69 -15.95 -14.99 -7.59
CA GLU A 69 -16.12 -15.77 -8.82
C GLU A 69 -16.33 -17.26 -8.54
N LYS A 70 -15.59 -17.83 -7.58
CA LYS A 70 -15.75 -19.23 -7.16
C LYS A 70 -17.11 -19.48 -6.52
N GLU A 71 -17.60 -18.57 -5.67
CA GLU A 71 -18.94 -18.67 -5.07
C GLU A 71 -20.04 -18.58 -6.13
N ASN A 72 -19.95 -17.64 -7.07
CA ASN A 72 -20.93 -17.50 -8.14
C ASN A 72 -20.96 -18.74 -9.07
N LYS A 73 -19.80 -19.35 -9.34
CA LYS A 73 -19.71 -20.61 -10.09
C LYS A 73 -20.28 -21.81 -9.32
N LYS A 74 -20.15 -21.85 -8.00
CA LYS A 74 -20.80 -22.87 -7.15
C LYS A 74 -22.33 -22.70 -7.16
N ASN A 75 -22.81 -21.46 -7.03
CA ASN A 75 -24.24 -21.17 -6.96
C ASN A 75 -24.97 -21.37 -8.31
N LYS A 76 -24.26 -21.26 -9.45
CA LYS A 76 -24.80 -21.57 -10.80
C LYS A 76 -24.83 -23.06 -11.16
N LYS A 77 -24.16 -23.91 -10.38
CA LYS A 77 -24.12 -25.38 -10.61
C LYS A 77 -25.08 -26.14 -9.69
N SER A 78 -25.82 -25.44 -8.84
CA SER A 78 -26.76 -26.01 -7.88
C SER A 78 -28.20 -25.74 -8.25
#